data_AF-A0A924U3C1-F1
#
_entry.id   AF-A0A924U3C1-F1
#
_cell.length_a   1.000
_cell.length_b   1.000
_cell.length_c   1.000
_cell.angle_alpha   90.00
_cell.angle_beta   90.00
_cell.angle_gamma   90.00
#
_symmetry.space_group_name_H-M   'P 1'
#
loop_
_entity.id
_entity.type
_entity.pdbx_description
1 polymer ?
#
loop_
_entity_poly.entity_id
_entity_poly.type
_entity_poly.pdbx_seq_one_letter_code
_entity_poly.pdbx_strand_id
1 'polypeptide(L)'
;MPIEIQPGLLVLHGNRAEILAEALFEWVRRSPLEPLEEEVFLVQSNGMAEWLKMALATQSGICAATRVELSGRFLWRAYRQVLGRDAVPARSPLDKLPLTWRLMQCLPGLLAQPGFEPLAGFLRDEADFDRRLQLAQRLADLYDQYQVYRSDWLAAWADGHDVLPKSAAGATASAAASAEPLAPDQRWQAALWRALLLPLTEHERAATRPQLQQRFVNALGDLGDPGDGTAPVTPIARRVVLFGMTHVPMQTLEALAALSEHCQVVLAIPNPCRYHWADIIQGRELLQMERRRQPLRQGLDLAGVSYDAMHAHAHPLLAAWGRQGRDFVRQLDAFDDAVAARQRFKEVKIDLFDDEPGDTLLRQVQARIRDLVPLAEHPAMIANTADPTDRSIVFHIAHSAQREVEILHDQLLALLADGQVLTASNPEALTPKDIVVMVPDIAAFAPAIRSVFGQYPRGDARFIPFDIADLTERGNNPLLVAFEWLLRLPQQRCRQTELRDLLDVPAVAQRFGVEAQDLPRLALWMEGAGIRWGLNTGQRAALGLQACGDQNTWLFGLRRMLLG
;
A
#
# COMPACT_ATOMS: atom_id res chain seq x y z
N MET A 1 -37.07 7.76 14.63
CA MET A 1 -36.19 8.81 15.18
C MET A 1 -34.77 8.46 14.78
N PRO A 2 -33.93 9.44 14.40
CA PRO A 2 -32.52 9.18 14.10
C PRO A 2 -31.84 8.55 15.32
N ILE A 3 -30.98 7.55 15.08
CA ILE A 3 -30.18 6.95 16.15
C ILE A 3 -29.15 7.99 16.59
N GLU A 4 -29.12 8.31 17.87
CA GLU A 4 -28.14 9.25 18.43
C GLU A 4 -26.72 8.68 18.30
N ILE A 5 -25.81 9.47 17.73
CA ILE A 5 -24.40 9.12 17.60
C ILE A 5 -23.74 9.34 18.96
N GLN A 6 -23.43 8.24 19.65
CA GLN A 6 -22.74 8.25 20.94
C GLN A 6 -21.27 7.83 20.76
N PRO A 7 -20.34 8.43 21.52
CA PRO A 7 -18.96 7.95 21.57
C PRO A 7 -18.87 6.47 21.92
N GLY A 8 -17.88 5.80 21.36
CA GLY A 8 -17.63 4.39 21.62
C GLY A 8 -17.01 3.69 20.43
N LEU A 9 -16.59 2.45 20.69
CA LEU A 9 -15.92 1.59 19.72
C LEU A 9 -16.82 0.43 19.32
N LEU A 10 -17.08 0.32 18.02
CA LEU A 10 -17.82 -0.77 17.38
C LEU A 10 -16.88 -1.54 16.47
N VAL A 11 -16.90 -2.87 16.53
CA VAL A 11 -16.08 -3.70 15.65
C VAL A 11 -16.93 -4.72 14.90
N LEU A 12 -16.99 -4.55 13.58
CA LEU A 12 -17.72 -5.39 12.64
C LEU A 12 -16.72 -6.32 11.92
N HIS A 13 -16.95 -7.62 11.98
CA HIS A 13 -16.22 -8.59 11.18
C HIS A 13 -17.13 -9.17 10.10
N GLY A 14 -16.59 -9.48 8.92
CA GLY A 14 -17.34 -10.18 7.90
C GLY A 14 -16.47 -10.78 6.81
N ASN A 15 -16.95 -11.82 6.14
CA ASN A 15 -16.20 -12.51 5.09
C ASN A 15 -16.25 -11.79 3.73
N ARG A 16 -17.17 -10.85 3.56
CA ARG A 16 -17.37 -10.08 2.34
C ARG A 16 -17.36 -8.58 2.61
N ALA A 17 -16.59 -7.84 1.81
CA ALA A 17 -16.51 -6.39 1.93
C ALA A 17 -17.85 -5.73 1.58
N GLU A 18 -18.63 -6.34 0.69
CA GLU A 18 -19.96 -5.84 0.29
C GLU A 18 -20.94 -5.88 1.47
N ILE A 19 -20.96 -6.98 2.22
CA ILE A 19 -21.82 -7.13 3.42
C ILE A 19 -21.45 -6.09 4.48
N LEU A 20 -20.15 -5.89 4.71
CA LEU A 20 -19.66 -4.85 5.63
C LEU A 20 -20.08 -3.45 5.16
N ALA A 21 -19.95 -3.16 3.86
CA ALA A 21 -20.34 -1.87 3.28
C ALA A 21 -21.85 -1.64 3.40
N GLU A 22 -22.67 -2.62 3.03
CA GLU A 22 -24.14 -2.54 3.15
C GLU A 22 -24.59 -2.26 4.57
N ALA A 23 -24.03 -2.99 5.55
CA ALA A 23 -24.33 -2.78 6.96
C ALA A 23 -23.94 -1.37 7.44
N LEU A 24 -22.76 -0.89 7.04
CA LEU A 24 -22.29 0.46 7.36
C LEU A 24 -23.14 1.55 6.70
N PHE A 25 -23.48 1.40 5.44
CA PHE A 25 -24.26 2.37 4.68
C PHE A 25 -25.69 2.45 5.18
N GLU A 26 -26.31 1.32 5.55
CA GLU A 26 -27.59 1.29 6.25
C GLU A 26 -27.52 2.03 7.58
N TRP A 27 -26.46 1.80 8.35
CA TRP A 27 -26.24 2.44 9.63
C TRP A 27 -26.06 3.96 9.50
N VAL A 28 -25.22 4.42 8.56
CA VAL A 28 -25.03 5.84 8.23
C VAL A 28 -26.35 6.50 7.86
N ARG A 29 -27.18 5.83 7.05
CA ARG A 29 -28.50 6.34 6.64
C ARG A 29 -29.48 6.48 7.82
N ARG A 30 -29.44 5.57 8.79
CA ARG A 30 -30.30 5.61 9.99
C ARG A 30 -29.83 6.61 11.06
N SER A 31 -28.58 7.07 10.95
CA SER A 31 -27.95 8.01 11.87
C SER A 31 -27.26 9.13 11.09
N PRO A 32 -28.00 9.98 10.36
CA PRO A 32 -27.38 11.03 9.55
C PRO A 32 -26.62 12.05 10.40
N LEU A 33 -25.53 12.60 9.84
CA LEU A 33 -24.80 13.73 10.41
C LEU A 33 -25.55 15.07 10.21
N GLU A 34 -25.09 16.13 10.87
CA GLU A 34 -25.65 17.47 10.68
C GLU A 34 -25.30 18.04 9.28
N PRO A 35 -26.06 19.03 8.78
CA PRO A 35 -25.75 19.68 7.51
C PRO A 35 -24.31 20.22 7.47
N LEU A 36 -23.60 19.95 6.36
CA LEU A 36 -22.20 20.33 6.10
C LEU A 36 -21.15 19.60 6.95
N GLU A 37 -21.54 18.69 7.85
CA GLU A 37 -20.60 17.76 8.46
C GLU A 37 -20.14 16.72 7.43
N GLU A 38 -18.88 16.28 7.57
CA GLU A 38 -18.29 15.29 6.68
C GLU A 38 -18.30 13.89 7.31
N GLU A 39 -18.74 12.89 6.56
CA GLU A 39 -18.45 11.49 6.88
C GLU A 39 -16.96 11.21 6.75
N VAL A 40 -16.37 10.45 7.69
CA VAL A 40 -14.95 10.08 7.63
C VAL A 40 -14.79 8.57 7.51
N PHE A 41 -14.28 8.14 6.35
CA PHE A 41 -13.94 6.75 6.08
C PHE A 41 -12.42 6.59 5.89
N LEU A 42 -11.82 5.70 6.66
CA LEU A 42 -10.40 5.34 6.58
C LEU A 42 -10.27 4.06 5.76
N VAL A 43 -9.45 4.10 4.72
CA VAL A 43 -9.20 2.96 3.82
C VAL A 43 -7.71 2.70 3.65
N GLN A 44 -7.37 1.50 3.17
CA GLN A 44 -5.97 1.07 2.98
C GLN A 44 -5.35 1.50 1.64
N SER A 45 -6.16 1.84 0.64
CA SER A 45 -5.70 2.19 -0.70
C SER A 45 -6.62 3.20 -1.38
N ASN A 46 -6.08 3.91 -2.36
CA ASN A 46 -6.88 4.83 -3.18
C ASN A 46 -7.94 4.07 -4.02
N GLY A 47 -7.64 2.86 -4.48
CA GLY A 47 -8.61 2.02 -5.18
C GLY A 47 -9.83 1.69 -4.31
N MET A 48 -9.59 1.33 -3.05
CA MET A 48 -10.68 1.14 -2.07
C MET A 48 -11.42 2.45 -1.78
N ALA A 49 -10.73 3.59 -1.81
CA ALA A 49 -11.35 4.90 -1.62
C ALA A 49 -12.38 5.19 -2.72
N GLU A 50 -12.00 4.98 -3.99
CA GLU A 50 -12.90 5.19 -5.13
C GLU A 50 -14.04 4.18 -5.15
N TRP A 51 -13.75 2.89 -4.89
CA TRP A 51 -14.79 1.86 -4.78
C TRP A 51 -15.82 2.23 -3.72
N LEU A 52 -15.40 2.64 -2.53
CA LEU A 52 -16.31 2.99 -1.44
C LEU A 52 -17.18 4.21 -1.78
N LYS A 53 -16.60 5.23 -2.43
CA LYS A 53 -17.37 6.40 -2.91
C LYS A 53 -18.43 6.00 -3.93
N MET A 54 -18.06 5.15 -4.89
CA MET A 54 -18.99 4.65 -5.92
C MET A 54 -20.08 3.77 -5.31
N ALA A 55 -19.73 2.88 -4.38
CA ALA A 55 -20.68 2.01 -3.68
C ALA A 55 -21.67 2.82 -2.84
N LEU A 56 -21.16 3.80 -2.07
CA LEU A 56 -22.00 4.71 -1.28
C LEU A 56 -22.94 5.53 -2.16
N ALA A 57 -22.43 6.07 -3.28
CA ALA A 57 -23.23 6.82 -4.25
C ALA A 57 -24.30 5.94 -4.92
N THR A 58 -23.98 4.69 -5.22
CA THR A 58 -24.94 3.74 -5.83
C THR A 58 -26.09 3.44 -4.87
N GLN A 59 -25.80 3.18 -3.59
CA GLN A 59 -26.84 2.83 -2.62
C GLN A 59 -27.61 4.04 -2.08
N SER A 60 -26.96 5.20 -1.96
CA SER A 60 -27.55 6.42 -1.36
C SER A 60 -27.99 7.46 -2.40
N GLY A 61 -27.74 7.21 -3.69
CA GLY A 61 -27.99 8.13 -4.80
C GLY A 61 -26.90 9.19 -5.00
N ILE A 62 -26.11 9.51 -3.98
CA ILE A 62 -25.01 10.48 -4.02
C ILE A 62 -23.95 10.17 -2.96
N CYS A 63 -22.67 10.43 -3.27
CA CYS A 63 -21.60 10.52 -2.29
C CYS A 63 -21.11 11.98 -2.25
N ALA A 64 -21.49 12.70 -1.20
CA ALA A 64 -21.12 14.10 -0.96
C ALA A 64 -20.75 14.29 0.51
N ALA A 65 -19.99 15.35 0.81
CA ALA A 65 -19.48 15.61 2.16
C ALA A 65 -18.89 14.33 2.82
N THR A 66 -18.15 13.54 2.03
CA THR A 66 -17.58 12.28 2.50
C THR A 66 -16.09 12.29 2.24
N ARG A 67 -15.32 12.19 3.31
CA ARG A 67 -13.87 12.16 3.29
C ARG A 67 -13.41 10.71 3.41
N VAL A 68 -13.05 10.14 2.27
CA VAL A 68 -12.41 8.82 2.20
C VAL A 68 -10.90 9.03 2.05
N GLU A 69 -10.13 8.63 3.06
CA GLU A 69 -8.69 8.89 3.11
C GLU A 69 -7.89 7.76 3.78
N LEU A 70 -6.56 7.79 3.62
CA LEU A 70 -5.66 6.84 4.28
C LEU A 70 -5.55 7.14 5.78
N SER A 71 -5.46 6.10 6.60
CA SER A 71 -5.36 6.21 8.08
C SER A 71 -4.24 7.14 8.54
N GLY A 72 -3.05 7.04 7.94
CA GLY A 72 -1.92 7.90 8.29
C GLY A 72 -2.17 9.40 8.04
N ARG A 73 -2.94 9.74 7.00
CA ARG A 73 -3.33 11.14 6.70
C ARG A 73 -4.35 11.64 7.70
N PHE A 74 -5.33 10.80 8.02
CA PHE A 74 -6.34 11.08 9.04
C PHE A 74 -5.70 11.34 10.41
N LEU A 75 -4.83 10.45 10.87
CA LEU A 75 -4.15 10.59 12.17
C LEU A 75 -3.35 11.88 12.25
N TRP A 76 -2.58 12.22 11.21
CA TRP A 76 -1.82 13.46 11.19
C TRP A 76 -2.73 14.70 11.29
N ARG A 77 -3.89 14.67 10.64
CA ARG A 77 -4.90 15.72 10.77
C ARG A 77 -5.49 15.75 12.19
N ALA A 78 -5.81 14.60 12.77
CA ALA A 78 -6.34 14.49 14.13
C ALA A 78 -5.33 15.04 15.16
N TYR A 79 -4.03 14.74 15.01
CA TYR A 79 -2.98 15.32 15.84
C TYR A 79 -3.00 16.85 15.77
N ARG A 80 -3.13 17.43 14.58
CA ARG A 80 -3.22 18.89 14.40
C ARG A 80 -4.48 19.50 15.00
N GLN A 81 -5.60 18.76 15.04
CA GLN A 81 -6.87 19.21 15.61
C GLN A 81 -6.83 19.23 17.15
N VAL A 82 -6.21 18.22 17.76
CA VAL A 82 -6.15 18.08 19.23
C VAL A 82 -4.97 18.84 19.82
N LEU A 83 -3.76 18.69 19.27
CA LEU A 83 -2.54 19.31 19.81
C LEU A 83 -2.31 20.74 19.30
N GLY A 84 -3.02 21.15 18.26
CA GLY A 84 -2.90 22.47 17.64
C GLY A 84 -1.89 22.53 16.48
N ARG A 85 -2.07 23.53 15.60
CA ARG A 85 -1.27 23.71 14.38
C ARG A 85 0.17 24.15 14.63
N ASP A 86 0.42 24.79 15.77
CA ASP A 86 1.75 25.23 16.16
C ASP A 86 2.57 24.07 16.71
N ALA A 87 1.95 23.13 17.42
CA ALA A 87 2.63 21.97 18.00
C ALA A 87 2.92 20.85 16.99
N VAL A 88 2.18 20.81 15.88
CA VAL A 88 2.29 19.77 14.86
C VAL A 88 2.53 20.42 13.51
N PRO A 89 3.68 20.19 12.84
CA PRO A 89 3.99 20.80 11.55
C PRO A 89 3.11 20.23 10.43
N ALA A 90 3.09 20.92 9.27
CA ALA A 90 2.28 20.47 8.13
C ALA A 90 2.79 19.15 7.54
N ARG A 91 4.10 18.89 7.66
CA ARG A 91 4.78 17.66 7.27
C ARG A 91 5.74 17.25 8.38
N SER A 92 5.95 15.94 8.56
CA SER A 92 6.88 15.48 9.59
C SER A 92 8.32 15.80 9.17
N PRO A 93 9.18 16.25 10.10
CA PRO A 93 10.62 16.42 9.81
C PRO A 93 11.32 15.09 9.49
N LEU A 94 10.69 13.96 9.83
CA LEU A 94 11.18 12.59 9.59
C LEU A 94 10.28 11.81 8.61
N ASP A 95 9.48 12.49 7.79
CA ASP A 95 8.87 11.83 6.61
C ASP A 95 9.98 11.33 5.67
N LYS A 96 9.69 10.28 4.89
CA LYS A 96 10.64 9.61 3.98
C LYS A 96 11.55 10.57 3.18
N LEU A 97 10.99 11.61 2.56
CA LEU A 97 11.77 12.53 1.72
C LEU A 97 12.75 13.39 2.55
N PRO A 98 12.31 14.16 3.57
CA PRO A 98 13.24 14.80 4.51
C PRO A 98 14.28 13.86 5.10
N LEU A 99 13.88 12.64 5.47
CA LEU A 99 14.75 11.65 6.06
C LEU A 99 15.84 11.17 5.10
N THR A 100 15.49 10.96 3.82
CA THR A 100 16.46 10.64 2.75
C THR A 100 17.54 11.72 2.66
N TRP A 101 17.16 12.99 2.69
CA TRP A 101 18.12 14.09 2.58
C TRP A 101 18.96 14.27 3.85
N ARG A 102 18.38 14.05 5.03
CA ARG A 102 19.12 14.03 6.30
C ARG A 102 20.16 12.91 6.32
N LEU A 103 19.80 11.70 5.88
CA LEU A 103 20.72 10.58 5.69
C LEU A 103 21.81 10.91 4.67
N MET A 104 21.42 11.52 3.54
CA MET A 104 22.34 12.07 2.55
C MET A 104 23.21 13.20 3.08
N GLN A 105 23.02 13.74 4.27
CA GLN A 105 23.96 14.70 4.87
C GLN A 105 24.79 14.02 5.97
N CYS A 106 24.16 13.18 6.79
CA CYS A 106 24.74 12.61 8.00
C CYS A 106 25.74 11.47 7.71
N LEU A 107 25.48 10.62 6.69
CA LEU A 107 26.22 9.36 6.51
C LEU A 107 27.76 9.52 6.48
N PRO A 108 28.39 10.42 5.70
CA PRO A 108 29.86 10.50 5.63
C PRO A 108 30.52 10.83 6.96
N GLY A 109 29.87 11.66 7.79
CA GLY A 109 30.39 11.99 9.11
C GLY A 109 30.32 10.82 10.09
N LEU A 110 29.50 9.80 9.79
CA LEU A 110 29.35 8.59 10.60
C LEU A 110 30.21 7.43 10.11
N LEU A 111 30.61 7.39 8.84
CA LEU A 111 31.34 6.25 8.26
C LEU A 111 32.69 5.97 8.96
N ALA A 112 33.34 7.01 9.49
CA ALA A 112 34.60 6.89 10.21
C ALA A 112 34.43 6.47 11.69
N GLN A 113 33.20 6.37 12.19
CA GLN A 113 32.92 6.03 13.59
C GLN A 113 32.91 4.49 13.79
N PRO A 114 33.39 3.99 14.93
CA PRO A 114 33.29 2.57 15.27
C PRO A 114 31.84 2.08 15.22
N GLY A 115 31.61 0.89 14.65
CA GLY A 115 30.29 0.28 14.48
C GLY A 115 29.63 0.54 13.12
N PHE A 116 30.11 1.51 12.34
CA PHE A 116 29.60 1.81 10.99
C PHE A 116 30.35 1.07 9.86
N GLU A 117 31.19 0.08 10.19
CA GLU A 117 32.02 -0.66 9.24
C GLU A 117 31.21 -1.30 8.10
N PRO A 118 30.00 -1.86 8.31
CA PRO A 118 29.19 -2.38 7.21
C PRO A 118 28.80 -1.31 6.19
N LEU A 119 28.45 -0.11 6.67
CA LEU A 119 28.07 1.02 5.81
C LEU A 119 29.28 1.63 5.10
N ALA A 120 30.41 1.75 5.81
CA ALA A 120 31.68 2.19 5.23
C ALA A 120 32.17 1.21 4.15
N GLY A 121 31.99 -0.09 4.39
CA GLY A 121 32.31 -1.14 3.43
C GLY A 121 31.45 -1.12 2.16
N PHE A 122 30.21 -0.62 2.24
CA PHE A 122 29.34 -0.43 1.07
C PHE A 122 29.63 0.87 0.32
N LEU A 123 29.93 1.96 1.06
CA LEU A 123 30.21 3.30 0.55
C LEU A 123 31.72 3.58 0.36
N ARG A 124 32.53 2.55 0.03
CA ARG A 124 34.01 2.68 -0.08
C ARG A 124 34.48 3.80 -1.01
N ASP A 125 33.68 4.15 -2.01
CA ASP A 125 33.93 5.26 -2.90
C ASP A 125 33.04 6.44 -2.48
N GLU A 126 33.59 7.38 -1.71
CA GLU A 126 32.86 8.54 -1.19
C GLU A 126 32.33 9.45 -2.30
N ALA A 127 32.86 9.33 -3.52
CA ALA A 127 32.41 10.11 -4.68
C ALA A 127 31.17 9.51 -5.39
N ASP A 128 30.75 8.29 -5.03
CA ASP A 128 29.57 7.64 -5.61
C ASP A 128 28.28 8.12 -4.92
N PHE A 129 27.84 9.31 -5.31
CA PHE A 129 26.59 9.92 -4.83
C PHE A 129 25.35 9.06 -5.13
N ASP A 130 25.37 8.28 -6.22
CA ASP A 130 24.24 7.44 -6.61
C ASP A 130 24.05 6.28 -5.63
N ARG A 131 25.13 5.57 -5.27
CA ARG A 131 25.09 4.53 -4.23
C ARG A 131 24.65 5.09 -2.89
N ARG A 132 25.17 6.25 -2.51
CA ARG A 132 24.81 6.91 -1.26
C ARG A 132 23.33 7.28 -1.24
N LEU A 133 22.80 7.83 -2.34
CA LEU A 133 21.39 8.16 -2.48
C LEU A 133 20.51 6.91 -2.40
N GLN A 134 20.90 5.83 -3.08
CA GLN A 134 20.17 4.56 -3.03
C GLN A 134 20.12 3.98 -1.62
N LEU A 135 21.24 4.02 -0.89
CA LEU A 135 21.29 3.60 0.50
C LEU A 135 20.43 4.49 1.39
N ALA A 136 20.53 5.81 1.25
CA ALA A 136 19.74 6.76 2.01
C ALA A 136 18.23 6.58 1.78
N GLN A 137 17.81 6.30 0.54
CA GLN A 137 16.41 5.99 0.23
C GLN A 137 15.93 4.70 0.91
N ARG A 138 16.73 3.62 0.84
CA ARG A 138 16.41 2.34 1.49
C ARG A 138 16.35 2.46 3.01
N LEU A 139 17.27 3.21 3.61
CA LEU A 139 17.27 3.47 5.06
C LEU A 139 16.11 4.37 5.47
N ALA A 140 15.79 5.41 4.69
CA ALA A 140 14.63 6.25 4.93
C ALA A 140 13.33 5.44 4.87
N ASP A 141 13.21 4.53 3.90
CA ASP A 141 12.10 3.59 3.79
C ASP A 141 11.97 2.69 5.04
N LEU A 142 13.09 2.16 5.52
CA LEU A 142 13.11 1.28 6.69
C LEU A 142 12.71 2.04 7.97
N TYR A 143 13.26 3.23 8.19
CA TYR A 143 12.90 4.06 9.35
C TYR A 143 11.47 4.60 9.28
N ASP A 144 10.95 4.92 8.10
CA ASP A 144 9.54 5.27 7.93
C ASP A 144 8.63 4.11 8.34
N GLN A 145 8.98 2.87 7.96
CA GLN A 145 8.29 1.66 8.43
C GLN A 145 8.42 1.47 9.95
N TYR A 146 9.60 1.64 10.52
CA TYR A 146 9.80 1.54 11.98
C TYR A 146 8.97 2.58 12.74
N GLN A 147 8.84 3.81 12.22
CA GLN A 147 8.01 4.85 12.85
C GLN A 147 6.55 4.41 12.99
N VAL A 148 6.04 3.58 12.07
CA VAL A 148 4.65 3.11 12.04
C VAL A 148 4.45 1.77 12.77
N TYR A 149 5.36 0.81 12.58
CA TYR A 149 5.18 -0.58 13.05
C TYR A 149 6.00 -0.93 14.30
N ARG A 150 7.07 -0.18 14.59
CA ARG A 150 8.05 -0.46 15.67
C ARG A 150 8.55 0.83 16.33
N SER A 151 7.63 1.69 16.73
CA SER A 151 7.96 2.91 17.48
C SER A 151 8.68 2.62 18.80
N ASP A 152 8.38 1.48 19.40
CA ASP A 152 9.03 0.96 20.60
C ASP A 152 10.54 0.76 20.39
N TRP A 153 10.95 0.25 19.22
CA TRP A 153 12.37 0.14 18.86
C TRP A 153 13.01 1.53 18.76
N LEU A 154 12.36 2.45 18.05
CA LEU A 154 12.88 3.81 17.87
C LEU A 154 12.95 4.60 19.18
N ALA A 155 12.01 4.37 20.10
CA ALA A 155 12.02 4.97 21.44
C ALA A 155 13.20 4.43 22.26
N ALA A 156 13.34 3.10 22.34
CA ALA A 156 14.46 2.47 23.05
C ALA A 156 15.82 2.93 22.50
N TRP A 157 15.95 3.01 21.17
CA TRP A 157 17.18 3.47 20.52
C TRP A 157 17.46 4.95 20.78
N ALA A 158 16.42 5.79 20.82
CA ALA A 158 16.54 7.21 21.17
C ALA A 158 17.05 7.40 22.62
N ASP A 159 16.62 6.54 23.54
CA ASP A 159 17.06 6.51 24.94
C ASP A 159 18.46 5.90 25.14
N GLY A 160 19.10 5.42 24.06
CA GLY A 160 20.43 4.81 24.10
C GLY A 160 20.43 3.30 24.40
N HIS A 161 19.26 2.65 24.44
CA HIS A 161 19.14 1.21 24.61
C HIS A 161 19.15 0.50 23.25
N ASP A 162 20.26 -0.14 22.89
CA ASP A 162 20.40 -0.91 21.65
C ASP A 162 19.74 -2.30 21.77
N VAL A 163 18.42 -2.32 21.93
CA VAL A 163 17.60 -3.52 22.11
C VAL A 163 16.43 -3.57 21.11
N LEU A 164 15.91 -4.77 20.89
CA LEU A 164 14.67 -5.04 20.19
C LEU A 164 13.63 -5.46 21.23
N PRO A 165 12.80 -4.52 21.73
CA PRO A 165 11.66 -4.87 22.55
C PRO A 165 10.78 -5.90 21.83
N LYS A 166 10.38 -6.95 22.55
CA LYS A 166 9.32 -7.85 22.10
C LYS A 166 8.01 -7.09 22.28
N SER A 167 7.40 -6.71 21.16
CA SER A 167 6.18 -5.89 21.04
C SER A 167 5.26 -5.95 22.26
N ALA A 168 5.01 -4.78 22.85
CA ALA A 168 4.09 -4.58 23.96
C ALA A 168 2.59 -4.60 23.53
N ALA A 169 2.20 -5.55 22.69
CA ALA A 169 0.79 -5.83 22.43
C ALA A 169 0.35 -6.94 23.40
N GLY A 170 -0.07 -6.56 24.61
CA GLY A 170 -0.60 -7.49 25.62
C GLY A 170 0.42 -8.10 26.59
N ALA A 171 1.66 -7.64 26.59
CA ALA A 171 2.64 -8.08 27.58
C ALA A 171 2.34 -7.50 28.97
N THR A 172 2.14 -8.38 29.96
CA THR A 172 2.24 -8.02 31.38
C THR A 172 3.60 -7.39 31.67
N ALA A 173 3.68 -6.55 32.72
CA ALA A 173 4.89 -5.82 33.11
C ALA A 173 6.16 -6.69 33.27
N SER A 174 6.05 -8.03 33.32
CA SER A 174 7.19 -8.94 33.39
C SER A 174 7.86 -9.25 32.04
N ALA A 175 7.26 -8.93 30.87
CA ALA A 175 7.90 -9.21 29.57
C ALA A 175 8.90 -8.12 29.13
N ALA A 176 8.81 -6.91 29.70
CA ALA A 176 9.76 -5.82 29.47
C ALA A 176 11.19 -6.18 29.90
N ALA A 177 11.35 -7.19 30.78
CA ALA A 177 12.64 -7.72 31.21
C ALA A 177 13.33 -8.65 30.19
N SER A 178 12.72 -8.91 29.03
CA SER A 178 13.20 -9.88 28.01
C SER A 178 13.51 -9.26 26.65
N ALA A 179 13.89 -7.97 26.61
CA ALA A 179 14.31 -7.31 25.38
C ALA A 179 15.61 -7.95 24.84
N GLU A 180 15.60 -8.37 23.58
CA GLU A 180 16.77 -8.98 22.96
C GLU A 180 17.75 -7.88 22.54
N PRO A 181 19.04 -7.97 22.90
CA PRO A 181 20.03 -6.97 22.47
C PRO A 181 20.20 -7.04 20.95
N LEU A 182 20.41 -5.88 20.31
CA LEU A 182 20.79 -5.86 18.89
C LEU A 182 22.11 -6.60 18.70
N ALA A 183 22.14 -7.44 17.67
CA ALA A 183 23.37 -8.08 17.21
C ALA A 183 24.44 -7.00 16.93
N PRO A 184 25.73 -7.24 17.24
CA PRO A 184 26.76 -6.22 17.14
C PRO A 184 26.86 -5.54 15.76
N ASP A 185 26.62 -6.30 14.69
CA ASP A 185 26.61 -5.87 13.29
C ASP A 185 25.38 -5.03 12.89
N GLN A 186 24.37 -4.93 13.75
CA GLN A 186 23.15 -4.16 13.52
C GLN A 186 23.04 -2.89 14.38
N ARG A 187 23.90 -2.73 15.39
CA ARG A 187 23.88 -1.59 16.32
C ARG A 187 24.04 -0.22 15.64
N TRP A 188 24.63 -0.19 14.44
CA TRP A 188 24.68 1.02 13.62
C TRP A 188 23.29 1.58 13.30
N GLN A 189 22.24 0.77 13.24
CA GLN A 189 20.87 1.26 13.01
C GLN A 189 20.38 2.12 14.18
N ALA A 190 20.61 1.67 15.41
CA ALA A 190 20.25 2.44 16.61
C ALA A 190 21.11 3.70 16.73
N ALA A 191 22.42 3.59 16.48
CA ALA A 191 23.35 4.72 16.48
C ALA A 191 22.99 5.76 15.40
N LEU A 192 22.66 5.31 14.20
CA LEU A 192 22.24 6.17 13.09
C LEU A 192 20.92 6.88 13.41
N TRP A 193 19.96 6.19 14.02
CA TRP A 193 18.71 6.81 14.47
C TRP A 193 18.98 7.95 15.47
N ARG A 194 19.81 7.72 16.49
CA ARG A 194 20.24 8.76 17.42
C ARG A 194 20.91 9.93 16.69
N ALA A 195 21.81 9.64 15.75
CA ALA A 195 22.48 10.66 14.95
C ALA A 195 21.51 11.50 14.10
N LEU A 196 20.42 10.91 13.60
CA LEU A 196 19.37 11.62 12.87
C LEU A 196 18.53 12.54 13.77
N LEU A 197 18.40 12.22 15.07
CA LEU A 197 17.66 13.01 16.05
C LEU A 197 18.48 14.18 16.62
N LEU A 198 19.81 14.11 16.61
CA LEU A 198 20.69 15.14 17.18
C LEU A 198 20.50 16.54 16.55
N PRO A 199 20.41 16.70 15.21
CA PRO A 199 20.26 18.02 14.58
C PRO A 199 18.85 18.60 14.71
N LEU A 200 17.87 17.81 15.18
CA LEU A 200 16.51 18.28 15.38
C LEU A 200 16.46 19.29 16.53
N THR A 201 15.66 20.34 16.37
CA THR A 201 15.25 21.17 17.50
C THR A 201 14.36 20.37 18.44
N GLU A 202 14.19 20.84 19.68
CA GLU A 202 13.28 20.21 20.64
C GLU A 202 11.85 20.16 20.09
N HIS A 203 11.43 21.22 19.40
CA HIS A 203 10.14 21.29 18.72
C HIS A 203 9.98 20.22 17.63
N GLU A 204 11.00 20.01 16.79
CA GLU A 204 10.95 18.97 15.76
C GLU A 204 11.01 17.55 16.33
N ARG A 205 11.75 17.32 17.43
CA ARG A 205 11.73 16.04 18.15
C ARG A 205 10.34 15.73 18.70
N ALA A 206 9.71 16.73 19.33
CA ALA A 206 8.34 16.64 19.84
C ALA A 206 7.28 16.45 18.75
N ALA A 207 7.64 16.71 17.48
CA ALA A 207 6.82 16.55 16.29
C ALA A 207 7.06 15.22 15.53
N THR A 208 7.84 14.30 16.10
CA THR A 208 8.01 12.96 15.54
C THR A 208 6.76 12.11 15.71
N ARG A 209 6.45 11.21 14.77
CA ARG A 209 5.21 10.41 14.77
C ARG A 209 4.99 9.67 16.11
N PRO A 210 5.97 8.94 16.67
CA PRO A 210 5.78 8.25 17.95
C PRO A 210 5.47 9.20 19.12
N GLN A 211 6.16 10.33 19.20
CA GLN A 211 5.96 11.30 20.28
C GLN A 211 4.61 12.03 20.15
N LEU A 212 4.22 12.39 18.92
CA LEU A 212 2.92 12.98 18.64
C LEU A 212 1.78 12.04 19.00
N GLN A 213 1.90 10.75 18.67
CA GLN A 213 0.93 9.73 19.04
C GLN A 213 0.73 9.67 20.56
N GLN A 214 1.82 9.60 21.34
CA GLN A 214 1.72 9.56 22.81
C GLN A 214 1.08 10.84 23.37
N ARG A 215 1.52 12.01 22.90
CA ARG A 215 0.96 13.30 23.31
C ARG A 215 -0.51 13.41 22.95
N PHE A 216 -0.91 12.91 21.78
CA PHE A 216 -2.29 12.88 21.31
C PHE A 216 -3.18 12.02 22.21
N VAL A 217 -2.75 10.79 22.51
CA VAL A 217 -3.51 9.89 23.41
C VAL A 217 -3.63 10.49 24.81
N ASN A 218 -2.55 11.08 25.35
CA ASN A 218 -2.59 11.74 26.65
C ASN A 218 -3.54 12.95 26.63
N ALA A 219 -3.44 13.81 25.62
CA ALA A 219 -4.31 14.98 25.49
C ALA A 219 -5.79 14.60 25.34
N LEU A 220 -6.11 13.50 24.66
CA LEU A 220 -7.47 12.97 24.59
C LEU A 220 -7.97 12.47 25.94
N GLY A 221 -7.12 11.86 26.77
CA GLY A 221 -7.50 11.44 28.12
C GLY A 221 -7.69 12.61 29.10
N ASP A 222 -7.03 13.74 28.86
CA ASP A 222 -7.14 14.97 29.66
C ASP A 222 -8.31 15.87 29.22
N LEU A 223 -8.82 15.71 28.00
CA LEU A 223 -10.11 16.26 27.59
C LEU A 223 -11.17 15.54 28.43
N GLY A 224 -11.75 16.25 29.41
CA GLY A 224 -12.81 15.71 30.26
C GLY A 224 -14.07 15.38 29.46
N ASP A 225 -15.15 15.03 30.16
CA ASP A 225 -16.45 14.81 29.51
C ASP A 225 -16.82 16.05 28.65
N PRO A 226 -17.49 15.88 27.49
CA PRO A 226 -17.82 16.98 26.57
C PRO A 226 -18.57 18.18 27.18
N GLY A 227 -18.99 18.11 28.44
CA GLY A 227 -19.62 19.17 29.22
C GLY A 227 -18.69 20.04 30.08
N ASP A 228 -17.40 19.69 30.25
CA ASP A 228 -16.51 20.34 31.24
C ASP A 228 -15.68 21.52 30.69
N GLY A 229 -15.99 21.99 29.48
CA GLY A 229 -15.44 23.24 28.92
C GLY A 229 -14.01 23.16 28.34
N THR A 230 -13.32 22.04 28.48
CA THR A 230 -12.07 21.74 27.74
C THR A 230 -12.42 21.09 26.40
N ALA A 231 -12.70 21.92 25.39
CA ALA A 231 -12.93 21.46 24.03
C ALA A 231 -11.61 21.33 23.25
N PRO A 232 -11.49 20.39 22.30
CA PRO A 232 -10.35 20.37 21.38
C PRO A 232 -10.28 21.69 20.59
N VAL A 233 -9.06 22.10 20.21
CA VAL A 233 -8.79 23.36 19.49
C VAL A 233 -9.63 23.47 18.20
N THR A 234 -9.96 22.33 17.61
CA THR A 234 -10.90 22.20 16.49
C THR A 234 -11.78 20.97 16.72
N PRO A 235 -13.09 21.01 16.37
CA PRO A 235 -13.96 19.86 16.51
C PRO A 235 -13.40 18.63 15.79
N ILE A 236 -13.37 17.50 16.50
CA ILE A 236 -13.10 16.19 15.90
C ILE A 236 -14.36 15.68 15.19
N ALA A 237 -14.17 14.74 14.26
CA ALA A 237 -15.31 14.13 13.57
C ALA A 237 -16.22 13.39 14.56
N ARG A 238 -17.55 13.53 14.41
CA ARG A 238 -18.52 12.83 15.28
C ARG A 238 -18.47 11.31 15.12
N ARG A 239 -18.12 10.84 13.92
CA ARG A 239 -17.83 9.43 13.67
C ARG A 239 -16.66 9.23 12.71
N VAL A 240 -15.97 8.11 12.89
CA VAL A 240 -14.86 7.66 12.05
C VAL A 240 -15.04 6.18 11.77
N VAL A 241 -15.05 5.81 10.48
CA VAL A 241 -15.21 4.42 10.05
C VAL A 241 -13.91 3.94 9.42
N LEU A 242 -13.26 2.93 9.99
CA LEU A 242 -12.16 2.22 9.35
C LEU A 242 -12.73 1.05 8.56
N PHE A 243 -12.52 1.03 7.25
CA PHE A 243 -13.16 0.09 6.33
C PHE A 243 -12.16 -0.77 5.55
N GLY A 244 -12.39 -2.07 5.55
CA GLY A 244 -11.80 -3.00 4.59
C GLY A 244 -10.31 -3.28 4.80
N MET A 245 -9.72 -2.88 5.93
CA MET A 245 -8.30 -3.08 6.19
C MET A 245 -8.01 -4.51 6.66
N THR A 246 -7.07 -5.20 5.99
CA THR A 246 -6.60 -6.54 6.39
C THR A 246 -5.41 -6.49 7.34
N HIS A 247 -4.89 -5.29 7.60
CA HIS A 247 -3.84 -5.02 8.57
C HIS A 247 -3.90 -3.55 9.00
N VAL A 248 -3.89 -3.29 10.32
CA VAL A 248 -3.84 -1.93 10.88
C VAL A 248 -2.70 -1.83 11.88
N PRO A 249 -1.79 -0.84 11.81
CA PRO A 249 -0.73 -0.68 12.80
C PRO A 249 -1.29 -0.49 14.22
N MET A 250 -0.60 -1.01 15.25
CA MET A 250 -1.09 -0.95 16.64
C MET A 250 -1.29 0.48 17.12
N GLN A 251 -0.37 1.39 16.78
CA GLN A 251 -0.51 2.82 17.07
C GLN A 251 -1.79 3.41 16.48
N THR A 252 -2.21 2.95 15.29
CA THR A 252 -3.46 3.41 14.68
C THR A 252 -4.67 2.90 15.46
N LEU A 253 -4.67 1.63 15.88
CA LEU A 253 -5.74 1.10 16.74
C LEU A 253 -5.80 1.84 18.08
N GLU A 254 -4.66 2.09 18.73
CA GLU A 254 -4.58 2.84 19.99
C GLU A 254 -5.07 4.28 19.84
N ALA A 255 -4.71 4.96 18.74
CA ALA A 255 -5.22 6.30 18.45
C ALA A 255 -6.75 6.30 18.28
N LEU A 256 -7.27 5.31 17.55
CA LEU A 256 -8.70 5.17 17.30
C LEU A 256 -9.46 4.81 18.58
N ALA A 257 -8.89 3.96 19.46
CA ALA A 257 -9.45 3.71 20.79
C ALA A 257 -9.51 4.99 21.63
N ALA A 258 -8.43 5.77 21.67
CA ALA A 258 -8.42 7.03 22.41
C ALA A 258 -9.45 8.02 21.82
N LEU A 259 -9.59 8.09 20.50
CA LEU A 259 -10.61 8.91 19.84
C LEU A 259 -12.03 8.44 20.15
N SER A 260 -12.24 7.14 20.38
CA SER A 260 -13.55 6.59 20.67
C SER A 260 -14.17 7.09 21.99
N GLU A 261 -13.35 7.68 22.88
CA GLU A 261 -13.82 8.37 24.10
C GLU A 261 -14.65 9.63 23.75
N HIS A 262 -14.38 10.24 22.59
CA HIS A 262 -14.95 11.54 22.20
C HIS A 262 -15.77 11.50 20.90
N CYS A 263 -15.66 10.42 20.12
CA CYS A 263 -16.41 10.21 18.89
C CYS A 263 -16.76 8.75 18.68
N GLN A 264 -17.66 8.46 17.74
CA GLN A 264 -18.02 7.09 17.42
C GLN A 264 -17.04 6.49 16.43
N VAL A 265 -16.35 5.43 16.83
CA VAL A 265 -15.38 4.73 15.98
C VAL A 265 -15.94 3.38 15.57
N VAL A 266 -15.98 3.10 14.27
CA VAL A 266 -16.39 1.81 13.72
C VAL A 266 -15.25 1.17 12.97
N LEU A 267 -14.84 -0.02 13.37
CA LEU A 267 -13.85 -0.83 12.68
C LEU A 267 -14.56 -1.93 11.90
N ALA A 268 -14.65 -1.80 10.58
CA ALA A 268 -15.22 -2.81 9.68
C ALA A 268 -14.10 -3.60 9.01
N ILE A 269 -13.81 -4.78 9.57
CA ILE A 269 -12.65 -5.59 9.26
C ILE A 269 -13.07 -6.84 8.48
N PRO A 270 -12.51 -7.08 7.28
CA PRO A 270 -12.73 -8.33 6.57
C PRO A 270 -12.03 -9.47 7.30
N ASN A 271 -12.75 -10.56 7.54
CA ASN A 271 -12.21 -11.78 8.14
C ASN A 271 -12.62 -12.99 7.30
N PRO A 272 -11.67 -13.74 6.72
CA PRO A 272 -12.00 -14.86 5.84
C PRO A 272 -12.64 -16.05 6.56
N CYS A 273 -12.63 -16.09 7.90
CA CYS A 273 -13.08 -17.23 8.69
C CYS A 273 -13.87 -16.79 9.93
N ARG A 274 -14.98 -17.48 10.19
CA ARG A 274 -15.86 -17.21 11.34
C ARG A 274 -15.36 -17.80 12.66
N TYR A 275 -14.35 -18.68 12.61
CA TYR A 275 -13.76 -19.32 13.77
C TYR A 275 -12.38 -18.74 14.09
N HIS A 276 -11.87 -18.98 15.29
CA HIS A 276 -10.50 -18.62 15.62
C HIS A 276 -9.52 -19.49 14.82
N TRP A 277 -8.76 -18.85 13.93
CA TRP A 277 -7.84 -19.52 13.02
C TRP A 277 -6.39 -19.07 13.21
N ALA A 278 -6.10 -18.16 14.14
CA ALA A 278 -4.76 -17.59 14.27
C ALA A 278 -3.70 -18.63 14.69
N ASP A 279 -4.11 -19.72 15.34
CA ASP A 279 -3.21 -20.75 15.88
C ASP A 279 -2.74 -21.78 14.82
N ILE A 280 -3.29 -21.73 13.60
CA ILE A 280 -3.00 -22.72 12.55
C ILE A 280 -1.67 -22.48 11.81
N ILE A 281 -1.01 -21.33 12.04
CA ILE A 281 0.18 -20.89 11.29
C ILE A 281 1.41 -20.87 12.21
N GLN A 282 2.56 -21.34 11.69
CA GLN A 282 3.86 -21.41 12.39
C GLN A 282 4.26 -20.09 13.07
N GLY A 283 4.80 -20.16 14.30
CA GLY A 283 5.11 -18.98 15.13
C GLY A 283 3.98 -18.60 16.11
N ARG A 284 3.10 -19.56 16.44
CA ARG A 284 2.02 -19.42 17.43
C ARG A 284 2.51 -19.36 18.88
N GLU A 285 3.66 -19.96 19.18
CA GLU A 285 4.19 -20.11 20.54
C GLU A 285 4.69 -18.79 21.14
N LEU A 286 4.94 -17.77 20.30
CA LEU A 286 5.52 -16.50 20.73
C LEU A 286 4.51 -15.59 21.45
N LEU A 287 3.20 -15.85 21.34
CA LEU A 287 2.14 -14.99 21.87
C LEU A 287 0.89 -15.85 22.20
N GLN A 288 0.91 -16.55 23.35
CA GLN A 288 -0.30 -17.20 23.88
C GLN A 288 -1.22 -16.12 24.45
N MET A 289 -2.39 -15.93 23.86
CA MET A 289 -3.39 -14.97 24.34
C MET A 289 -4.44 -15.67 25.19
N GLU A 290 -4.79 -15.07 26.32
CA GLU A 290 -5.79 -15.63 27.25
C GLU A 290 -7.22 -15.52 26.71
N ARG A 291 -7.47 -14.60 25.78
CA ARG A 291 -8.80 -14.35 25.21
C ARG A 291 -8.75 -14.38 23.69
N ARG A 292 -9.83 -14.89 23.13
CA ARG A 292 -10.03 -15.05 21.69
C ARG A 292 -11.36 -14.45 21.33
N ARG A 293 -11.39 -13.61 20.29
CA ARG A 293 -12.63 -13.02 19.82
C ARG A 293 -13.56 -14.04 19.15
N GLN A 294 -13.03 -14.81 18.21
CA GLN A 294 -13.82 -15.76 17.43
C GLN A 294 -13.99 -17.10 18.17
N PRO A 295 -15.14 -17.79 18.00
CA PRO A 295 -15.38 -19.09 18.62
C PRO A 295 -14.43 -20.16 18.07
N LEU A 296 -14.24 -21.22 18.86
CA LEU A 296 -13.52 -22.42 18.42
C LEU A 296 -14.43 -23.30 17.58
N ARG A 297 -13.91 -23.81 16.46
CA ARG A 297 -14.62 -24.80 15.64
C ARG A 297 -14.77 -26.10 16.43
N GLN A 298 -16.01 -26.56 16.63
CA GLN A 298 -16.33 -27.76 17.42
C GLN A 298 -15.76 -27.75 18.85
N GLY A 299 -15.46 -26.57 19.41
CA GLY A 299 -14.83 -26.46 20.74
C GLY A 299 -13.36 -26.89 20.80
N LEU A 300 -12.73 -27.21 19.66
CA LEU A 300 -11.34 -27.65 19.61
C LEU A 300 -10.38 -26.46 19.68
N ASP A 301 -9.50 -26.49 20.67
CA ASP A 301 -8.41 -25.52 20.79
C ASP A 301 -7.20 -25.94 19.94
N LEU A 302 -6.97 -25.22 18.84
CA LEU A 302 -5.87 -25.50 17.92
C LEU A 302 -4.49 -25.13 18.47
N ALA A 303 -4.39 -24.35 19.55
CA ALA A 303 -3.12 -24.08 20.20
C ALA A 303 -2.50 -25.35 20.81
N GLY A 304 -3.34 -26.29 21.25
CA GLY A 304 -2.90 -27.58 21.82
C GLY A 304 -2.56 -28.65 20.77
N VAL A 305 -2.93 -28.45 19.51
CA VAL A 305 -2.67 -29.39 18.40
C VAL A 305 -1.25 -29.19 17.90
N SER A 306 -0.45 -30.24 17.68
CA SER A 306 0.90 -30.08 17.12
C SER A 306 0.85 -29.48 15.70
N TYR A 307 1.88 -28.72 15.32
CA TYR A 307 1.88 -28.09 13.99
C TYR A 307 1.83 -29.13 12.85
N ASP A 308 2.52 -30.27 13.03
CA ASP A 308 2.51 -31.37 12.06
C ASP A 308 1.12 -31.99 11.88
N ALA A 309 0.28 -31.98 12.94
CA ALA A 309 -1.10 -32.47 12.89
C ALA A 309 -2.10 -31.42 12.37
N MET A 310 -1.70 -30.15 12.20
CA MET A 310 -2.61 -29.05 11.87
C MET A 310 -3.38 -29.24 10.55
N HIS A 311 -2.77 -29.94 9.59
CA HIS A 311 -3.38 -30.26 8.31
C HIS A 311 -4.70 -31.06 8.44
N ALA A 312 -4.88 -31.80 9.54
CA ALA A 312 -6.09 -32.56 9.82
C ALA A 312 -7.21 -31.71 10.47
N HIS A 313 -6.90 -30.52 10.97
CA HIS A 313 -7.81 -29.71 11.80
C HIS A 313 -8.13 -28.32 11.24
N ALA A 314 -7.40 -27.87 10.20
CA ALA A 314 -7.57 -26.56 9.60
C ALA A 314 -7.61 -26.62 8.07
N HIS A 315 -8.19 -25.58 7.45
CA HIS A 315 -8.20 -25.45 5.99
C HIS A 315 -6.79 -25.10 5.46
N PRO A 316 -6.21 -25.87 4.52
CA PRO A 316 -4.81 -25.74 4.12
C PRO A 316 -4.49 -24.41 3.43
N LEU A 317 -5.40 -23.87 2.61
CA LEU A 317 -5.19 -22.57 1.95
C LEU A 317 -5.08 -21.42 2.96
N LEU A 318 -5.88 -21.46 4.02
CA LEU A 318 -5.84 -20.44 5.07
C LEU A 318 -4.56 -20.55 5.89
N ALA A 319 -4.10 -21.78 6.17
CA ALA A 319 -2.82 -22.01 6.83
C ALA A 319 -1.62 -21.53 5.99
N ALA A 320 -1.67 -21.72 4.67
CA ALA A 320 -0.58 -21.35 3.75
C ALA A 320 -0.53 -19.84 3.48
N TRP A 321 -1.67 -19.18 3.26
CA TRP A 321 -1.74 -17.80 2.79
C TRP A 321 -2.14 -16.79 3.87
N GLY A 322 -2.67 -17.24 4.99
CA GLY A 322 -3.27 -16.37 6.02
C GLY A 322 -2.30 -15.68 6.96
N ARG A 323 -0.97 -15.72 6.74
CA ARG A 323 0.02 -15.22 7.72
C ARG A 323 -0.22 -13.76 8.12
N GLN A 324 -0.44 -12.88 7.15
CA GLN A 324 -0.70 -11.45 7.42
C GLN A 324 -2.02 -11.25 8.17
N GLY A 325 -3.09 -11.94 7.76
CA GLY A 325 -4.39 -11.85 8.42
C GLY A 325 -4.36 -12.36 9.86
N ARG A 326 -3.61 -13.45 10.12
CA ARG A 326 -3.37 -13.94 11.47
C ARG A 326 -2.71 -12.89 12.35
N ASP A 327 -1.62 -12.28 11.86
CA ASP A 327 -0.88 -11.29 12.64
C ASP A 327 -1.80 -10.13 13.02
N PHE A 328 -2.68 -9.72 12.11
CA PHE A 328 -3.69 -8.71 12.38
C PHE A 328 -4.77 -9.17 13.37
N VAL A 329 -5.33 -10.37 13.21
CA VAL A 329 -6.34 -10.93 14.13
C VAL A 329 -5.78 -11.04 15.56
N ARG A 330 -4.53 -11.48 15.72
CA ARG A 330 -3.87 -11.50 17.03
C ARG A 330 -3.70 -10.10 17.61
N GLN A 331 -3.32 -9.14 16.78
CA GLN A 331 -3.18 -7.76 17.23
C GLN A 331 -4.53 -7.17 17.68
N LEU A 332 -5.61 -7.51 16.98
CA LEU A 332 -6.98 -7.17 17.38
C LEU A 332 -7.37 -7.82 18.71
N ASP A 333 -7.10 -9.11 18.91
CA ASP A 333 -7.36 -9.79 20.18
C ASP A 333 -6.60 -9.10 21.35
N ALA A 334 -5.31 -8.76 21.16
CA ALA A 334 -4.53 -7.98 22.15
C ALA A 334 -5.14 -6.61 22.45
N PHE A 335 -5.62 -5.93 21.40
CA PHE A 335 -6.21 -4.62 21.51
C PHE A 335 -7.55 -4.67 22.24
N ASP A 336 -8.41 -5.63 21.92
CA ASP A 336 -9.69 -5.87 22.60
C ASP A 336 -9.44 -6.12 24.11
N ASP A 337 -8.42 -6.91 24.45
CA ASP A 337 -8.03 -7.16 25.85
C ASP A 337 -7.59 -5.90 26.58
N ALA A 338 -6.76 -5.07 25.93
CA ALA A 338 -6.30 -3.81 26.50
C ALA A 338 -7.47 -2.82 26.72
N VAL A 339 -8.43 -2.78 25.81
CA VAL A 339 -9.64 -1.94 25.92
C VAL A 339 -10.55 -2.45 27.04
N ALA A 340 -10.80 -3.76 27.10
CA ALA A 340 -11.64 -4.38 28.12
C ALA A 340 -11.05 -4.25 29.53
N ALA A 341 -9.74 -4.43 29.68
CA ALA A 341 -9.04 -4.27 30.96
C ALA A 341 -9.17 -2.85 31.53
N ARG A 342 -9.29 -1.84 30.66
CA ARG A 342 -9.50 -0.44 31.06
C ARG A 342 -10.94 -0.16 31.50
N GLN A 343 -11.89 -1.11 31.34
CA GLN A 343 -13.32 -0.96 31.62
C GLN A 343 -13.96 0.27 30.95
N ARG A 344 -13.36 0.77 29.87
CA ARG A 344 -13.71 2.08 29.31
C ARG A 344 -14.99 2.09 28.46
N PHE A 345 -15.44 0.94 27.93
CA PHE A 345 -16.59 0.90 27.00
C PHE A 345 -17.40 -0.39 27.03
N LYS A 346 -18.67 -0.30 26.60
CA LYS A 346 -19.45 -1.45 26.10
C LYS A 346 -19.00 -1.73 24.66
N GLU A 347 -18.02 -2.61 24.51
CA GLU A 347 -17.62 -3.11 23.20
C GLU A 347 -18.77 -3.95 22.60
N VAL A 348 -19.33 -3.51 21.48
CA VAL A 348 -20.36 -4.25 20.74
C VAL A 348 -19.70 -4.91 19.53
N LYS A 349 -19.63 -6.24 19.57
CA LYS A 349 -19.05 -7.08 18.53
C LYS A 349 -20.16 -7.62 17.65
N ILE A 350 -20.05 -7.44 16.34
CA ILE A 350 -21.01 -7.95 15.36
C ILE A 350 -20.24 -8.73 14.30
N ASP A 351 -20.60 -9.99 14.14
CA ASP A 351 -20.06 -10.88 13.13
C ASP A 351 -21.08 -11.04 11.99
N LEU A 352 -20.67 -10.68 10.77
CA LEU A 352 -21.46 -10.66 9.55
C LEU A 352 -20.89 -11.67 8.55
N PHE A 353 -21.15 -12.94 8.80
CA PHE A 353 -20.77 -14.03 7.91
C PHE A 353 -22.00 -14.55 7.18
N ASP A 354 -21.91 -14.73 5.86
CA ASP A 354 -22.95 -15.46 5.12
C ASP A 354 -22.94 -16.95 5.47
N ASP A 355 -24.08 -17.63 5.32
CA ASP A 355 -24.25 -19.07 5.59
C ASP A 355 -24.39 -19.90 4.32
N GLU A 356 -24.02 -19.35 3.16
CA GLU A 356 -24.14 -20.03 1.87
C GLU A 356 -23.16 -21.23 1.82
N PRO A 357 -23.63 -22.47 1.60
CA PRO A 357 -22.76 -23.65 1.53
C PRO A 357 -21.97 -23.73 0.20
N GLY A 358 -22.38 -22.94 -0.79
CA GLY A 358 -21.82 -22.87 -2.12
C GLY A 358 -22.36 -23.93 -3.08
N ASP A 359 -22.92 -23.48 -4.20
CA ASP A 359 -23.39 -24.29 -5.31
C ASP A 359 -22.28 -24.56 -6.34
N THR A 360 -21.38 -23.60 -6.55
CA THR A 360 -20.22 -23.71 -7.44
C THR A 360 -18.94 -24.11 -6.69
N LEU A 361 -17.95 -24.63 -7.41
CA LEU A 361 -16.61 -24.95 -6.91
C LEU A 361 -15.99 -23.76 -6.16
N LEU A 362 -16.10 -22.54 -6.72
CA LEU A 362 -15.62 -21.33 -6.07
C LEU A 362 -16.30 -21.11 -4.71
N ARG A 363 -17.64 -21.14 -4.67
CA ARG A 363 -18.36 -20.89 -3.42
C ARG A 363 -18.16 -22.00 -2.40
N GLN A 364 -17.99 -23.25 -2.84
CA GLN A 364 -17.62 -24.36 -1.95
C GLN A 364 -16.25 -24.11 -1.32
N VAL A 365 -15.23 -23.71 -2.08
CA VAL A 365 -13.91 -23.36 -1.53
C VAL A 365 -14.02 -22.18 -0.55
N GLN A 366 -14.75 -21.13 -0.91
CA GLN A 366 -14.99 -19.97 -0.03
C GLN A 366 -15.67 -20.37 1.28
N ALA A 367 -16.73 -21.19 1.23
CA ALA A 367 -17.43 -21.69 2.42
C ALA A 367 -16.53 -22.57 3.29
N ARG A 368 -15.69 -23.43 2.71
CA ARG A 368 -14.76 -24.29 3.47
C ARG A 368 -13.65 -23.51 4.14
N ILE A 369 -13.17 -22.41 3.54
CA ILE A 369 -12.27 -21.46 4.20
C ILE A 369 -13.00 -20.73 5.34
N ARG A 370 -14.20 -20.22 5.07
CA ARG A 370 -15.06 -19.50 6.04
C ARG A 370 -15.30 -20.33 7.30
N ASP A 371 -15.58 -21.61 7.12
CA ASP A 371 -15.97 -22.52 8.18
C ASP A 371 -14.80 -23.39 8.69
N LEU A 372 -13.55 -23.03 8.32
CA LEU A 372 -12.30 -23.68 8.72
C LEU A 372 -12.33 -25.21 8.56
N VAL A 373 -12.89 -25.70 7.46
CA VAL A 373 -13.05 -27.14 7.23
C VAL A 373 -11.74 -27.75 6.70
N PRO A 374 -11.16 -28.77 7.36
CA PRO A 374 -9.98 -29.47 6.87
C PRO A 374 -10.32 -30.40 5.72
N LEU A 375 -9.31 -30.74 4.91
CA LEU A 375 -9.46 -31.61 3.74
C LEU A 375 -10.04 -32.99 4.09
N ALA A 376 -9.73 -33.53 5.28
CA ALA A 376 -10.22 -34.85 5.72
C ALA A 376 -11.75 -34.89 5.90
N GLU A 377 -12.37 -33.74 6.16
CA GLU A 377 -13.83 -33.60 6.28
C GLU A 377 -14.49 -33.24 4.94
N HIS A 378 -13.71 -33.09 3.87
CA HIS A 378 -14.27 -32.93 2.55
C HIS A 378 -14.94 -34.25 2.16
N PRO A 379 -16.13 -34.23 1.54
CA PRO A 379 -16.74 -35.42 1.00
C PRO A 379 -15.74 -36.14 0.10
N ALA A 380 -15.53 -37.45 0.30
CA ALA A 380 -14.53 -38.27 -0.40
C ALA A 380 -14.73 -38.38 -1.94
N MET A 381 -15.63 -37.59 -2.53
CA MET A 381 -16.17 -37.72 -3.88
C MET A 381 -16.14 -36.42 -4.71
N ILE A 382 -15.07 -35.62 -4.65
CA ILE A 382 -14.90 -34.49 -5.59
C ILE A 382 -14.70 -34.99 -7.03
N ALA A 383 -14.31 -36.25 -7.26
CA ALA A 383 -14.11 -36.78 -8.61
C ALA A 383 -15.40 -36.96 -9.44
N ASN A 384 -16.60 -37.05 -8.83
CA ASN A 384 -17.86 -37.40 -9.53
C ASN A 384 -19.06 -36.51 -9.19
N THR A 385 -18.88 -35.39 -8.46
CA THR A 385 -19.98 -34.49 -8.06
C THR A 385 -19.82 -33.04 -8.51
N ALA A 386 -18.66 -32.65 -9.06
CA ALA A 386 -18.55 -31.35 -9.70
C ALA A 386 -19.42 -31.35 -10.95
N ASP A 387 -20.33 -30.38 -11.05
CA ASP A 387 -21.06 -30.12 -12.28
C ASP A 387 -20.03 -29.88 -13.39
N PRO A 388 -19.99 -30.70 -14.46
CA PRO A 388 -19.00 -30.53 -15.53
C PRO A 388 -19.19 -29.22 -16.31
N THR A 389 -20.30 -28.52 -16.08
CA THR A 389 -20.58 -27.19 -16.64
C THR A 389 -20.15 -26.05 -15.72
N ASP A 390 -19.68 -26.33 -14.49
CA ASP A 390 -19.20 -25.31 -13.57
C ASP A 390 -17.86 -24.74 -14.04
N ARG A 391 -17.86 -23.43 -14.31
CA ARG A 391 -16.70 -22.66 -14.79
C ARG A 391 -16.26 -21.58 -13.80
N SER A 392 -16.66 -21.69 -12.53
CA SER A 392 -16.33 -20.74 -11.47
C SER A 392 -14.83 -20.72 -11.11
N ILE A 393 -14.11 -21.83 -11.33
CA ILE A 393 -12.64 -21.90 -11.25
C ILE A 393 -12.14 -22.63 -12.49
N VAL A 394 -11.34 -21.96 -13.32
CA VAL A 394 -10.77 -22.53 -14.55
C VAL A 394 -9.28 -22.25 -14.61
N PHE A 395 -8.50 -23.26 -15.02
CA PHE A 395 -7.06 -23.13 -15.24
C PHE A 395 -6.76 -23.14 -16.74
N HIS A 396 -5.98 -22.17 -17.18
CA HIS A 396 -5.49 -22.09 -18.56
C HIS A 396 -3.96 -22.20 -18.59
N ILE A 397 -3.43 -22.93 -19.58
CA ILE A 397 -1.99 -23.04 -19.83
C ILE A 397 -1.71 -22.40 -21.18
N ALA A 398 -0.92 -21.33 -21.19
CA ALA A 398 -0.50 -20.62 -22.39
C ALA A 398 1.02 -20.70 -22.58
N HIS A 399 1.51 -20.41 -23.78
CA HIS A 399 2.94 -20.53 -24.12
C HIS A 399 3.65 -19.17 -24.22
N SER A 400 2.92 -18.07 -24.07
CA SER A 400 3.45 -16.70 -24.03
C SER A 400 2.40 -15.75 -23.45
N ALA A 401 2.83 -14.57 -22.99
CA ALA A 401 1.93 -13.52 -22.52
C ALA A 401 0.93 -13.07 -23.60
N GLN A 402 1.37 -13.00 -24.86
CA GLN A 402 0.49 -12.71 -26.00
C GLN A 402 -0.64 -13.74 -26.10
N ARG A 403 -0.29 -15.04 -26.07
CA ARG A 403 -1.29 -16.11 -26.18
C ARG A 403 -2.20 -16.19 -24.96
N GLU A 404 -1.67 -15.91 -23.78
CA GLU A 404 -2.44 -15.86 -22.54
C GLU A 404 -3.53 -14.78 -22.59
N VAL A 405 -3.18 -13.58 -23.06
CA VAL A 405 -4.13 -12.47 -23.22
C VAL A 405 -5.16 -12.75 -24.32
N GLU A 406 -4.78 -13.40 -25.42
CA GLU A 406 -5.73 -13.86 -26.46
C GLU A 406 -6.75 -14.83 -25.89
N ILE A 407 -6.30 -15.85 -25.15
CA ILE A 407 -7.18 -16.81 -24.49
C ILE A 407 -8.11 -16.10 -23.51
N LEU A 408 -7.58 -15.16 -22.71
CA LEU A 408 -8.36 -14.36 -21.79
C LEU A 408 -9.45 -13.55 -22.51
N HIS A 409 -9.11 -12.85 -23.59
CA HIS A 409 -10.07 -12.08 -24.39
C HIS A 409 -11.21 -12.96 -24.89
N ASP A 410 -10.88 -14.13 -25.47
CA ASP A 410 -11.89 -15.08 -25.95
C ASP A 410 -12.80 -15.58 -24.82
N GLN A 411 -12.24 -15.88 -23.63
CA GLN A 411 -13.03 -16.32 -22.47
C GLN A 411 -13.94 -15.21 -21.95
N LEU A 412 -13.44 -13.98 -21.80
CA LEU A 412 -14.25 -12.85 -21.35
C LEU A 412 -15.35 -12.52 -22.35
N LEU A 413 -15.05 -12.61 -23.65
CA LEU A 413 -16.05 -12.40 -24.69
C LEU A 413 -17.18 -13.43 -24.60
N ALA A 414 -16.84 -14.72 -24.41
CA ALA A 414 -17.84 -15.76 -24.21
C ALA A 414 -18.70 -15.50 -22.96
N LEU A 415 -18.07 -15.17 -21.83
CA LEU A 415 -18.79 -14.87 -20.58
C LEU A 415 -19.75 -13.68 -20.71
N LEU A 416 -19.32 -12.62 -21.40
CA LEU A 416 -20.14 -11.44 -21.65
C LEU A 416 -21.26 -11.70 -22.67
N ALA A 417 -21.00 -12.53 -23.69
CA ALA A 417 -21.98 -12.88 -24.71
C ALA A 417 -23.08 -13.82 -24.20
N ASP A 418 -22.73 -14.76 -23.30
CA ASP A 418 -23.66 -15.72 -22.72
C ASP A 418 -24.64 -15.07 -21.71
N GLY A 419 -24.51 -13.76 -21.45
CA GLY A 419 -25.39 -13.04 -20.54
C GLY A 419 -25.31 -13.58 -19.11
N GLN A 420 -24.12 -14.05 -18.71
CA GLN A 420 -23.85 -14.54 -17.36
C GLN A 420 -24.27 -13.49 -16.34
N VAL A 421 -24.84 -13.96 -15.23
CA VAL A 421 -25.33 -13.11 -14.15
C VAL A 421 -24.27 -13.02 -13.06
N LEU A 422 -24.11 -11.84 -12.44
CA LEU A 422 -23.11 -11.58 -11.40
C LEU A 422 -23.21 -12.55 -10.21
N THR A 423 -24.41 -12.73 -9.66
CA THR A 423 -24.67 -13.72 -8.61
C THR A 423 -26.12 -14.19 -8.64
N ALA A 424 -26.42 -15.38 -8.10
CA ALA A 424 -27.80 -15.83 -7.93
C ALA A 424 -28.67 -14.85 -7.12
N SER A 425 -28.06 -14.04 -6.25
CA SER A 425 -28.70 -13.06 -5.37
C SER A 425 -28.81 -11.66 -6.01
N ASN A 426 -28.08 -11.39 -7.09
CA ASN A 426 -28.13 -10.14 -7.85
C ASN A 426 -28.13 -10.47 -9.36
N PRO A 427 -29.32 -10.54 -10.00
CA PRO A 427 -29.49 -11.00 -11.38
C PRO A 427 -29.06 -9.99 -12.45
N GLU A 428 -28.14 -9.08 -12.14
CA GLU A 428 -27.56 -8.17 -13.12
C GLU A 428 -26.62 -8.91 -14.07
N ALA A 429 -26.72 -8.57 -15.36
CA ALA A 429 -25.82 -9.10 -16.38
C ALA A 429 -24.38 -8.67 -16.09
N LEU A 430 -23.44 -9.58 -16.26
CA LEU A 430 -22.01 -9.33 -16.13
C LEU A 430 -21.60 -8.21 -17.08
N THR A 431 -20.94 -7.19 -16.54
CA THR A 431 -20.40 -6.08 -17.33
C THR A 431 -18.88 -5.99 -17.18
N PRO A 432 -18.18 -5.32 -18.12
CA PRO A 432 -16.72 -5.20 -18.05
C PRO A 432 -16.18 -4.59 -16.74
N LYS A 433 -16.95 -3.73 -16.05
CA LYS A 433 -16.55 -3.13 -14.75
C LYS A 433 -16.49 -4.15 -13.60
N ASP A 434 -17.12 -5.31 -13.76
CA ASP A 434 -17.18 -6.36 -12.74
C ASP A 434 -15.99 -7.35 -12.88
N ILE A 435 -15.15 -7.16 -13.90
CA ILE A 435 -14.02 -8.02 -14.22
C ILE A 435 -12.71 -7.31 -13.81
N VAL A 436 -11.90 -8.01 -13.03
CA VAL A 436 -10.53 -7.59 -12.71
C VAL A 436 -9.52 -8.60 -13.24
N VAL A 437 -8.49 -8.11 -13.92
CA VAL A 437 -7.38 -8.93 -14.42
C VAL A 437 -6.11 -8.49 -13.69
N MET A 438 -5.50 -9.40 -12.95
CA MET A 438 -4.29 -9.13 -12.18
C MET A 438 -3.12 -9.93 -12.73
N VAL A 439 -1.99 -9.26 -12.93
CA VAL A 439 -0.72 -9.86 -13.37
C VAL A 439 0.40 -9.44 -12.42
N PRO A 440 1.45 -10.26 -12.24
CA PRO A 440 2.55 -9.93 -11.33
C PRO A 440 3.38 -8.73 -11.79
N ASP A 441 3.49 -8.51 -13.10
CA ASP A 441 4.17 -7.35 -13.70
C ASP A 441 3.33 -6.81 -14.87
N ILE A 442 2.63 -5.70 -14.63
CA ILE A 442 1.77 -5.09 -15.65
C ILE A 442 2.58 -4.48 -16.81
N ALA A 443 3.81 -4.05 -16.58
CA ALA A 443 4.64 -3.46 -17.63
C ALA A 443 5.01 -4.49 -18.70
N ALA A 444 5.26 -5.74 -18.28
CA ALA A 444 5.54 -6.85 -19.20
C ALA A 444 4.32 -7.26 -20.04
N PHE A 445 3.10 -7.17 -19.49
CA PHE A 445 1.86 -7.57 -20.18
C PHE A 445 1.20 -6.46 -20.99
N ALA A 446 1.44 -5.18 -20.67
CA ALA A 446 0.76 -4.06 -21.30
C ALA A 446 0.81 -4.05 -22.84
N PRO A 447 1.94 -4.37 -23.53
CA PRO A 447 1.97 -4.46 -24.98
C PRO A 447 1.00 -5.52 -25.54
N ALA A 448 0.95 -6.70 -24.90
CA ALA A 448 0.05 -7.78 -25.30
C ALA A 448 -1.42 -7.41 -25.08
N ILE A 449 -1.75 -6.81 -23.92
CA ILE A 449 -3.10 -6.32 -23.61
C ILE A 449 -3.55 -5.30 -24.66
N ARG A 450 -2.73 -4.30 -24.96
CA ARG A 450 -3.05 -3.26 -25.97
C ARG A 450 -3.23 -3.85 -27.37
N SER A 451 -2.39 -4.81 -27.75
CA SER A 451 -2.47 -5.49 -29.04
C SER A 451 -3.78 -6.28 -29.19
N VAL A 452 -4.13 -7.10 -28.18
CA VAL A 452 -5.29 -8.00 -28.25
C VAL A 452 -6.60 -7.27 -28.02
N PHE A 453 -6.70 -6.40 -27.01
CA PHE A 453 -7.95 -5.70 -26.72
C PHE A 453 -8.15 -4.46 -27.60
N GLY A 454 -7.06 -3.87 -28.10
CA GLY A 454 -7.10 -2.69 -28.98
C GLY A 454 -7.30 -2.98 -30.47
N GLN A 455 -7.28 -4.26 -30.88
CA GLN A 455 -7.44 -4.64 -32.30
C GLN A 455 -8.85 -4.37 -32.85
N TYR A 456 -9.87 -4.31 -32.00
CA TYR A 456 -11.27 -4.17 -32.41
C TYR A 456 -11.77 -2.73 -32.23
N PRO A 457 -12.44 -2.14 -33.23
CA PRO A 457 -13.06 -0.83 -33.07
C PRO A 457 -14.31 -0.91 -32.17
N ARG A 458 -14.70 0.21 -31.54
CA ARG A 458 -15.84 0.28 -30.59
C ARG A 458 -17.19 -0.23 -31.13
N GLY A 459 -17.37 -0.29 -32.45
CA GLY A 459 -18.58 -0.82 -33.09
C GLY A 459 -18.55 -2.32 -33.40
N ASP A 460 -17.44 -3.01 -33.14
CA ASP A 460 -17.31 -4.46 -33.32
C ASP A 460 -17.85 -5.18 -32.08
N ALA A 461 -18.60 -6.27 -32.27
CA ALA A 461 -19.18 -7.06 -31.18
C ALA A 461 -18.11 -7.70 -30.27
N ARG A 462 -16.87 -7.84 -30.74
CA ARG A 462 -15.73 -8.38 -29.99
C ARG A 462 -14.99 -7.34 -29.15
N PHE A 463 -15.39 -6.06 -29.27
CA PHE A 463 -14.78 -5.00 -28.50
C PHE A 463 -15.18 -5.09 -27.03
N ILE A 464 -14.19 -5.26 -26.15
CA ILE A 464 -14.35 -5.21 -24.70
C ILE A 464 -13.60 -3.96 -24.21
N PRO A 465 -14.29 -2.98 -23.59
CA PRO A 465 -13.63 -1.85 -22.96
C PRO A 465 -12.66 -2.30 -21.88
N PHE A 466 -11.46 -1.72 -21.85
CA PHE A 466 -10.45 -2.01 -20.85
C PHE A 466 -9.68 -0.74 -20.47
N ASP A 467 -9.10 -0.75 -19.28
CA ASP A 467 -8.12 0.24 -18.83
C ASP A 467 -6.98 -0.46 -18.10
N ILE A 468 -5.76 0.07 -18.22
CA ILE A 468 -4.57 -0.52 -17.58
C ILE A 468 -4.14 0.39 -16.43
N ALA A 469 -4.38 -0.07 -15.21
CA ALA A 469 -3.91 0.57 -13.99
C ALA A 469 -2.44 0.21 -13.68
N ASP A 470 -1.83 0.94 -12.74
CA ASP A 470 -0.50 0.68 -12.14
C ASP A 470 0.70 0.69 -13.11
N LEU A 471 0.53 1.23 -14.32
CA LEU A 471 1.66 1.53 -15.20
C LEU A 471 2.40 2.77 -14.67
N THR A 472 3.72 2.63 -14.50
CA THR A 472 4.56 3.80 -14.29
C THR A 472 4.59 4.65 -15.56
N GLU A 473 4.31 5.95 -15.45
CA GLU A 473 4.37 6.88 -16.59
C GLU A 473 5.80 7.05 -17.14
N ARG A 474 6.80 6.80 -16.30
CA ARG A 474 8.23 6.82 -16.64
C ARG A 474 8.53 5.74 -17.68
N GLY A 475 8.88 6.18 -18.89
CA GLY A 475 9.23 5.31 -20.03
C GLY A 475 8.14 5.17 -21.08
N ASN A 476 6.89 5.52 -20.76
CA ASN A 476 5.76 5.42 -21.69
C ASN A 476 5.35 6.75 -22.32
N ASN A 477 5.64 7.88 -21.67
CA ASN A 477 5.40 9.21 -22.23
C ASN A 477 6.67 9.70 -22.97
N PRO A 478 6.65 9.83 -24.31
CA PRO A 478 7.83 10.24 -25.08
C PRO A 478 8.43 11.58 -24.63
N LEU A 479 7.60 12.52 -24.17
CA LEU A 479 8.05 13.81 -23.66
C LEU A 479 8.85 13.68 -22.36
N LEU A 480 8.41 12.79 -21.45
CA LEU A 480 9.15 12.55 -20.20
C LEU A 480 10.49 11.86 -20.48
N VAL A 481 10.53 10.91 -21.41
CA VAL A 481 11.78 10.26 -21.85
C VAL A 481 12.75 11.28 -22.44
N ALA A 482 12.27 12.15 -23.33
CA ALA A 482 13.09 13.23 -23.89
C ALA A 482 13.60 14.19 -22.80
N PHE A 483 12.74 14.57 -21.85
CA PHE A 483 13.13 15.43 -20.73
C PHE A 483 14.20 14.79 -19.83
N GLU A 484 14.05 13.51 -19.46
CA GLU A 484 15.05 12.77 -18.69
C GLU A 484 16.39 12.66 -19.42
N TRP A 485 16.37 12.43 -20.74
CA TRP A 485 17.58 12.44 -21.57
C TRP A 485 18.28 13.81 -21.53
N LEU A 486 17.50 14.90 -21.68
CA LEU A 486 18.01 16.28 -21.65
C LEU A 486 18.63 16.65 -20.29
N LEU A 487 18.06 16.18 -19.17
CA LEU A 487 18.64 16.39 -17.84
C LEU A 487 20.01 15.73 -17.68
N ARG A 488 20.28 14.66 -18.43
CA ARG A 488 21.55 13.93 -18.42
C ARG A 488 22.54 14.44 -19.47
N LEU A 489 22.20 15.46 -20.25
CA LEU A 489 23.00 15.98 -21.37
C LEU A 489 24.50 16.16 -21.07
N PRO A 490 24.94 16.65 -19.89
CA PRO A 490 26.37 16.79 -19.59
C PRO A 490 27.17 15.48 -19.66
N GLN A 491 26.50 14.34 -19.46
CA GLN A 491 27.09 13.00 -19.45
C GLN A 491 26.80 12.24 -20.77
N GLN A 492 25.93 12.77 -21.63
CA GLN A 492 25.54 12.10 -22.87
C GLN A 492 26.57 12.30 -23.96
N ARG A 493 26.80 11.24 -24.76
CA ARG A 493 27.64 11.34 -25.97
C ARG A 493 26.94 12.08 -27.10
N CYS A 494 25.64 12.34 -27.01
CA CYS A 494 24.89 13.07 -28.03
C CYS A 494 25.07 12.42 -29.41
N ARG A 495 24.78 11.12 -29.50
CA ARG A 495 24.89 10.36 -30.75
C ARG A 495 23.87 10.86 -31.77
N GLN A 496 24.17 10.65 -33.04
CA GLN A 496 23.27 11.00 -34.14
C GLN A 496 21.86 10.41 -33.95
N THR A 497 21.77 9.13 -33.60
CA THR A 497 20.49 8.44 -33.36
C THR A 497 19.74 9.04 -32.18
N GLU A 498 20.42 9.33 -31.06
CA GLU A 498 19.79 9.88 -29.86
C GLU A 498 19.13 11.24 -30.10
N LEU A 499 19.77 12.15 -30.83
CA LEU A 499 19.16 13.45 -31.15
C LEU A 499 18.08 13.32 -32.24
N ARG A 500 18.18 12.32 -33.12
CA ARG A 500 17.09 12.01 -34.04
C ARG A 500 15.86 11.52 -33.28
N ASP A 501 16.04 10.61 -32.33
CA ASP A 501 14.95 10.09 -31.49
C ASP A 501 14.28 11.22 -30.69
N LEU A 502 15.04 12.25 -30.27
CA LEU A 502 14.47 13.46 -29.67
C LEU A 502 13.60 14.26 -30.64
N LEU A 503 13.98 14.35 -31.92
CA LEU A 503 13.18 15.02 -32.95
C LEU A 503 11.95 14.21 -33.36
N ASP A 504 11.92 12.90 -33.10
CA ASP A 504 10.71 12.09 -33.26
C ASP A 504 9.65 12.41 -32.18
N VAL A 505 10.00 13.15 -31.11
CA VAL A 505 9.04 13.65 -30.12
C VAL A 505 8.37 14.94 -30.63
N PRO A 506 7.05 14.94 -30.89
CA PRO A 506 6.38 16.05 -31.57
C PRO A 506 6.56 17.42 -30.89
N ALA A 507 6.50 17.46 -29.56
CA ALA A 507 6.68 18.70 -28.81
C ALA A 507 8.09 19.29 -28.95
N VAL A 508 9.11 18.44 -29.08
CA VAL A 508 10.50 18.87 -29.32
C VAL A 508 10.64 19.38 -30.75
N ALA A 509 10.18 18.62 -31.75
CA ALA A 509 10.23 19.02 -33.16
C ALA A 509 9.55 20.38 -33.39
N GLN A 510 8.34 20.55 -32.86
CA GLN A 510 7.57 21.79 -32.97
C GLN A 510 8.31 22.99 -32.35
N ARG A 511 9.02 22.80 -31.23
CA ARG A 511 9.80 23.88 -30.58
C ARG A 511 10.90 24.43 -31.49
N PHE A 512 11.43 23.61 -32.39
CA PHE A 512 12.46 23.96 -33.36
C PHE A 512 11.91 24.23 -34.78
N GLY A 513 10.58 24.25 -34.94
CA GLY A 513 9.94 24.48 -36.25
C GLY A 513 10.18 23.36 -37.27
N VAL A 514 10.42 22.13 -36.78
CA VAL A 514 10.61 20.95 -37.63
C VAL A 514 9.27 20.23 -37.78
N GLU A 515 8.82 20.05 -39.02
CA GLU A 515 7.62 19.27 -39.30
C GLU A 515 7.97 17.78 -39.45
N ALA A 516 6.99 16.90 -39.21
CA ALA A 516 7.21 15.45 -39.31
C ALA A 516 7.71 15.01 -40.70
N GLN A 517 7.32 15.74 -41.74
CA GLN A 517 7.75 15.51 -43.12
C GLN A 517 9.23 15.88 -43.40
N ASP A 518 9.84 16.71 -42.55
CA ASP A 518 11.24 17.14 -42.69
C ASP A 518 12.22 16.15 -42.07
N LEU A 519 11.76 15.31 -41.13
CA LEU A 519 12.60 14.37 -40.37
C LEU A 519 13.42 13.41 -41.27
N PRO A 520 12.84 12.80 -42.34
CA PRO A 520 13.62 11.93 -43.23
C PRO A 520 14.74 12.69 -43.96
N ARG A 521 14.50 13.96 -44.34
CA ARG A 521 15.49 14.81 -45.00
C ARG A 521 16.62 15.20 -44.04
N LEU A 522 16.27 15.60 -42.82
CA LEU A 522 17.24 15.89 -41.77
C LEU A 522 18.12 14.68 -41.45
N ALA A 523 17.55 13.48 -41.36
CA ALA A 523 18.31 12.26 -41.14
C ALA A 523 19.35 12.01 -42.24
N LEU A 524 18.95 12.19 -43.51
CA LEU A 524 19.85 12.03 -44.66
C LEU A 524 20.97 13.07 -44.65
N TRP A 525 20.66 14.33 -44.31
CA TRP A 525 21.67 15.39 -44.19
C TRP A 525 22.65 15.13 -43.05
N MET A 526 22.17 14.69 -41.89
CA MET A 526 23.04 14.36 -40.75
C MET A 526 24.03 13.25 -41.11
N GLU A 527 23.56 12.21 -41.81
CA GLU A 527 24.40 11.10 -42.27
C GLU A 527 25.39 11.56 -43.35
N GLY A 528 24.93 12.29 -44.37
CA GLY A 528 25.76 12.81 -45.46
C GLY A 528 26.82 13.82 -45.00
N ALA A 529 26.52 14.63 -43.99
CA ALA A 529 27.46 15.56 -43.37
C ALA A 529 28.52 14.84 -42.51
N GLY A 530 28.35 13.55 -42.24
CA GLY A 530 29.26 12.73 -41.45
C GLY A 530 29.15 12.96 -39.95
N ILE A 531 28.00 13.41 -39.45
CA ILE A 531 27.74 13.56 -38.01
C ILE A 531 27.65 12.17 -37.40
N ARG A 532 28.33 11.94 -36.27
CA ARG A 532 28.27 10.66 -35.54
C ARG A 532 27.92 10.85 -34.06
N TRP A 533 28.68 11.69 -33.36
CA TRP A 533 28.45 11.96 -31.93
C TRP A 533 29.23 13.17 -31.44
N GLY A 534 28.81 13.71 -30.30
CA GLY A 534 29.46 14.82 -29.62
C GLY A 534 29.09 16.17 -30.22
N LEU A 535 28.69 17.12 -29.39
CA LEU A 535 28.23 18.43 -29.83
C LEU A 535 29.37 19.25 -30.45
N ASN A 536 30.54 19.24 -29.79
CA ASN A 536 31.75 19.93 -30.21
C ASN A 536 32.97 19.38 -29.43
N THR A 537 34.17 19.86 -29.76
CA THR A 537 35.41 19.46 -29.07
C THR A 537 35.40 19.73 -27.56
N GLY A 538 34.79 20.83 -27.12
CA GLY A 538 34.70 21.19 -25.70
C GLY A 538 33.86 20.18 -24.90
N GLN A 539 32.72 19.75 -25.45
CA GLN A 539 31.87 18.73 -24.85
C GLN A 539 32.55 17.36 -24.85
N ARG A 540 33.31 17.01 -25.89
CA ARG A 540 34.14 15.78 -25.87
C ARG A 540 35.23 15.84 -24.81
N ALA A 541 35.86 17.00 -24.60
CA ALA A 541 36.84 17.19 -23.53
C ALA A 541 36.22 17.02 -22.14
N ALA A 542 35.01 17.54 -21.91
CA ALA A 542 34.27 17.34 -20.66
C ALA A 542 33.96 15.85 -20.36
N LEU A 543 33.88 15.01 -21.39
CA LEU A 543 33.72 13.56 -21.28
C LEU A 543 35.06 12.79 -21.20
N GLY A 544 36.21 13.49 -21.15
CA GLY A 544 37.54 12.87 -21.17
C GLY A 544 37.94 12.26 -22.53
N LEU A 545 37.31 12.72 -23.62
CA LEU A 545 37.50 12.20 -24.98
C LEU A 545 38.11 13.23 -25.93
N GLN A 546 38.95 14.13 -25.41
CA GLN A 546 39.61 15.21 -26.17
C GLN A 546 40.44 14.72 -27.36
N ALA A 547 40.99 13.50 -27.29
CA ALA A 547 41.75 12.88 -28.37
C ALA A 547 40.95 12.67 -29.66
N CYS A 548 39.61 12.67 -29.59
CA CYS A 548 38.73 12.48 -30.74
C CYS A 548 38.59 13.74 -31.62
N GLY A 549 39.06 14.91 -31.18
CA GLY A 549 39.02 16.15 -31.96
C GLY A 549 37.63 16.63 -32.39
N ASP A 550 37.56 17.48 -33.42
CA ASP A 550 36.31 18.07 -33.95
C ASP A 550 35.59 17.20 -34.98
N GLN A 551 36.28 16.25 -35.62
CA GLN A 551 35.73 15.45 -36.70
C GLN A 551 34.50 14.64 -36.23
N ASN A 552 33.50 14.56 -37.11
CA ASN A 552 32.23 13.85 -36.89
C ASN A 552 31.39 14.36 -35.70
N THR A 553 31.67 15.55 -35.17
CA THR A 553 30.80 16.24 -34.21
C THR A 553 29.58 16.86 -34.90
N TRP A 554 28.58 17.24 -34.12
CA TRP A 554 27.44 18.03 -34.60
C TRP A 554 27.90 19.37 -35.19
N LEU A 555 28.77 20.10 -34.50
CA LEU A 555 29.30 21.37 -34.99
C LEU A 555 30.06 21.22 -36.33
N PHE A 556 30.85 20.16 -36.46
CA PHE A 556 31.53 19.82 -37.71
C PHE A 556 30.55 19.57 -38.87
N GLY A 557 29.53 18.72 -38.66
CA GLY A 557 28.56 18.43 -39.70
C GLY A 557 27.67 19.63 -40.05
N LEU A 558 27.27 20.42 -39.06
CA LEU A 558 26.54 21.68 -39.28
C LEU A 558 27.37 22.65 -40.12
N ARG A 559 28.66 22.80 -39.85
CA ARG A 559 29.56 23.63 -40.69
C ARG A 559 29.63 23.13 -42.12
N ARG A 560 29.72 21.81 -42.34
CA ARG A 560 29.70 21.23 -43.69
C ARG A 560 28.40 21.53 -44.41
N MET A 561 27.25 21.27 -43.78
CA MET A 561 25.95 21.55 -44.38
C MET A 561 25.76 23.04 -44.73
N LEU A 562 26.26 23.95 -43.90
CA LEU A 562 26.19 25.39 -44.15
C LEU A 562 27.17 25.88 -45.23
N LEU A 563 28.29 25.18 -45.44
CA LEU A 563 29.28 25.50 -46.48
C LEU A 563 28.86 25.01 -47.87
N GLY A 564 27.87 24.12 -47.95
CA GLY A 564 27.44 23.42 -49.17
C GLY A 564 28.23 22.13 -49.40
#